data_AF-U7Q8L3-F1
#
_entry.id   AF-U7Q8L3-F1
#
_cell.length_a   1.000
_cell.length_b   1.000
_cell.length_c   1.000
_cell.angle_alpha   90.00
_cell.angle_beta   90.00
_cell.angle_gamma   90.00
#
_symmetry.space_group_name_H-M   'P 1'
#
loop_
_entity.id
_entity.type
_entity.pdbx_description
1 polymer ?
#
loop_
_entity_poly.entity_id
_entity_poly.type
_entity_poly.pdbx_seq_one_letter_code
_entity_poly.pdbx_strand_id
1 'polypeptide(L)'
;MTIAQDLETLQNEIEFEDIECPPGDLESQEPPLESELHLRQILLLIQMLESLWQDRQDFYAFGNLTIYYSPEQQKTQNFRGPDFFVVLNTERKPRKSWVVWEEGGKYPNVIIELLSPSTANIDRTTKKEIYQDIFRTPEYFWFSPNTLEFQGFEIIRGEYEPIQPNEQGKLWSKQLQLFLGIHEQKLRFFTPEGELVPTPEESAQIERQQRENTQQQLETTQQQLEIERQQREKLAAKLRELNIDPETL
;
A
#
# COMPACT_ATOMS: atom_id res chain seq x y z
N MET A 1 -77.83 6.32 -9.19
CA MET A 1 -76.87 7.20 -9.88
C MET A 1 -76.01 7.81 -8.78
N THR A 2 -75.14 7.01 -8.14
CA THR A 2 -74.41 7.38 -6.89
C THR A 2 -73.44 6.26 -6.50
N ILE A 3 -72.59 5.85 -7.44
CA ILE A 3 -71.38 5.04 -7.17
C ILE A 3 -70.23 5.58 -8.03
N ALA A 4 -70.54 6.13 -9.22
CA ALA A 4 -69.56 6.80 -10.08
C ALA A 4 -69.05 8.16 -9.52
N GLN A 5 -69.81 8.86 -8.68
CA GLN A 5 -69.37 10.14 -8.09
C GLN A 5 -68.39 9.97 -6.91
N ASP A 6 -68.43 8.81 -6.23
CA ASP A 6 -67.57 8.53 -5.07
C ASP A 6 -66.17 8.02 -5.49
N LEU A 7 -66.02 7.53 -6.72
CA LEU A 7 -64.71 7.16 -7.29
C LEU A 7 -63.96 8.36 -7.89
N GLU A 8 -64.66 9.37 -8.39
CA GLU A 8 -64.05 10.63 -8.85
C GLU A 8 -63.57 11.52 -7.68
N THR A 9 -64.18 11.40 -6.50
CA THR A 9 -63.74 12.14 -5.31
C THR A 9 -62.53 11.51 -4.63
N LEU A 10 -62.31 10.20 -4.76
CA LEU A 10 -61.14 9.51 -4.20
C LEU A 10 -59.87 9.62 -5.06
N GLN A 11 -59.97 10.14 -6.29
CA GLN A 11 -58.81 10.35 -7.17
C GLN A 11 -58.16 11.74 -7.03
N ASN A 12 -58.75 12.66 -6.27
CA ASN A 12 -58.31 14.06 -6.22
C ASN A 12 -57.71 14.55 -4.88
N GLU A 13 -57.44 13.67 -3.92
CA GLU A 13 -56.78 14.06 -2.66
C GLU A 13 -55.70 13.06 -2.23
N ILE A 14 -54.80 12.72 -3.15
CA ILE A 14 -53.44 12.33 -2.77
C ILE A 14 -52.52 13.32 -3.47
N GLU A 15 -52.41 14.53 -2.91
CA GLU A 15 -51.21 15.32 -3.10
C GLU A 15 -50.08 14.47 -2.52
N PHE A 16 -49.34 13.79 -3.40
CA PHE A 16 -48.02 13.33 -3.01
C PHE A 16 -47.22 14.59 -2.74
N GLU A 17 -47.07 14.95 -1.45
CA GLU A 17 -46.02 15.88 -1.05
C GLU A 17 -44.74 15.36 -1.72
N ASP A 18 -44.17 16.17 -2.61
CA ASP A 18 -42.89 15.86 -3.23
C ASP A 18 -41.92 15.56 -2.09
N ILE A 19 -41.51 14.29 -1.97
CA ILE A 19 -40.55 13.88 -0.97
C ILE A 19 -39.25 14.59 -1.36
N GLU A 20 -38.96 15.71 -0.71
CA GLU A 20 -37.69 16.42 -0.82
C GLU A 20 -36.60 15.43 -0.40
N CYS A 21 -35.96 14.82 -1.40
CA CYS A 21 -34.81 13.98 -1.15
C CYS A 21 -33.69 14.89 -0.62
N PRO A 22 -33.01 14.49 0.47
CA PRO A 22 -31.87 15.25 0.96
C PRO A 22 -30.81 15.38 -0.15
N PRO A 23 -30.05 16.49 -0.17
CA PRO A 23 -29.05 16.72 -1.20
C PRO A 23 -28.01 15.58 -1.15
N GLY A 24 -27.65 15.04 -2.31
CA GLY A 24 -26.89 13.77 -2.41
C GLY A 24 -25.43 13.86 -1.96
N ASP A 25 -24.95 15.05 -1.63
CA ASP A 25 -23.64 15.36 -1.07
C ASP A 25 -23.68 15.38 0.48
N LEU A 26 -24.31 14.36 1.07
CA LEU A 26 -24.28 14.18 2.52
C LEU A 26 -22.91 13.67 2.95
N GLU A 27 -22.23 14.45 3.80
CA GLU A 27 -21.06 13.99 4.54
C GLU A 27 -21.46 12.88 5.52
N SER A 28 -20.64 11.82 5.59
CA SER A 28 -20.86 10.70 6.52
C SER A 28 -20.83 11.18 7.97
N GLN A 29 -21.86 10.85 8.76
CA GLN A 29 -21.95 11.13 10.20
C GLN A 29 -21.65 9.89 11.05
N GLU A 30 -20.63 9.14 10.67
CA GLU A 30 -20.08 8.06 11.48
C GLU A 30 -19.23 8.64 12.65
N PRO A 31 -18.96 7.88 13.74
CA PRO A 31 -17.88 8.22 14.67
C PRO A 31 -16.60 8.54 13.88
N PRO A 32 -15.63 9.33 14.37
CA PRO A 32 -14.48 9.73 13.57
C PRO A 32 -13.69 8.51 13.09
N LEU A 33 -14.01 8.07 11.87
CA LEU A 33 -13.37 7.01 11.11
C LEU A 33 -12.31 7.65 10.23
N GLU A 34 -11.34 6.83 9.82
CA GLU A 34 -10.37 7.24 8.80
C GLU A 34 -11.10 7.69 7.54
N SER A 35 -10.61 8.77 6.90
CA SER A 35 -11.07 9.09 5.56
C SER A 35 -10.64 8.01 4.57
N GLU A 36 -11.33 7.89 3.44
CA GLU A 36 -10.98 6.88 2.43
C GLU A 36 -9.51 6.99 1.99
N LEU A 37 -9.02 8.21 1.78
CA LEU A 37 -7.62 8.45 1.39
C LEU A 37 -6.64 8.01 2.49
N HIS A 38 -6.95 8.24 3.76
CA HIS A 38 -6.15 7.75 4.89
C HIS A 38 -6.07 6.22 4.87
N LEU A 39 -7.22 5.56 4.90
CA LEU A 39 -7.29 4.11 5.00
C LEU A 39 -6.58 3.44 3.82
N ARG A 40 -6.82 3.92 2.59
CA ARG A 40 -6.15 3.41 1.39
C ARG A 40 -4.63 3.59 1.46
N GLN A 41 -4.15 4.71 1.97
CA GLN A 41 -2.72 4.97 2.10
C GLN A 41 -2.06 4.07 3.15
N ILE A 42 -2.72 3.81 4.28
CA ILE A 42 -2.23 2.86 5.30
C ILE A 42 -2.14 1.45 4.69
N LEU A 43 -3.22 0.98 4.06
CA LEU A 43 -3.27 -0.34 3.43
C LEU A 43 -2.19 -0.52 2.36
N LEU A 44 -1.96 0.52 1.55
CA LEU A 44 -0.93 0.54 0.53
C LEU A 44 0.47 0.32 1.14
N LEU A 45 0.82 1.06 2.19
CA LEU A 45 2.14 0.94 2.85
C LEU A 45 2.34 -0.46 3.45
N ILE A 46 1.31 -0.99 4.12
CA ILE A 46 1.34 -2.35 4.69
C ILE A 46 1.56 -3.39 3.60
N GLN A 47 0.74 -3.37 2.54
CA GLN A 47 0.80 -4.34 1.46
C GLN A 47 2.13 -4.31 0.72
N MET A 48 2.68 -3.12 0.47
CA MET A 48 3.98 -2.98 -0.19
C MET A 48 5.11 -3.60 0.63
N LEU A 49 5.19 -3.31 1.95
CA LEU A 49 6.25 -3.90 2.79
C LEU A 49 6.05 -5.41 3.00
N GLU A 50 4.83 -5.85 3.26
CA GLU A 50 4.51 -7.28 3.42
C GLU A 50 4.85 -8.09 2.17
N SER A 51 4.64 -7.52 0.97
CA SER A 51 5.01 -8.14 -0.30
C SER A 51 6.51 -8.08 -0.56
N LEU A 52 7.14 -6.93 -0.35
CA LEU A 52 8.58 -6.75 -0.57
C LEU A 52 9.42 -7.64 0.37
N TRP A 53 8.96 -7.82 1.60
CA TRP A 53 9.60 -8.62 2.63
C TRP A 53 8.87 -9.93 2.91
N GLN A 54 8.20 -10.49 1.90
CA GLN A 54 7.40 -11.71 2.06
C GLN A 54 8.18 -12.88 2.68
N ASP A 55 9.47 -13.02 2.35
CA ASP A 55 10.36 -14.08 2.83
C ASP A 55 10.98 -13.79 4.21
N ARG A 56 10.74 -12.59 4.77
CA ARG A 56 11.22 -12.19 6.10
C ARG A 56 10.19 -12.51 7.18
N GLN A 57 10.71 -12.89 8.34
CA GLN A 57 9.92 -13.20 9.56
C GLN A 57 10.31 -12.31 10.75
N ASP A 58 11.26 -11.41 10.55
CA ASP A 58 11.91 -10.58 11.56
C ASP A 58 11.41 -9.13 11.56
N PHE A 59 10.15 -8.89 11.18
CA PHE A 59 9.55 -7.56 11.21
C PHE A 59 8.04 -7.62 11.51
N TYR A 60 7.50 -6.47 11.91
CA TYR A 60 6.07 -6.22 12.03
C TYR A 60 5.76 -4.83 11.47
N ALA A 61 4.93 -4.75 10.43
CA ALA A 61 4.48 -3.50 9.83
C ALA A 61 2.96 -3.44 9.86
N PHE A 62 2.40 -2.46 10.56
CA PHE A 62 0.95 -2.33 10.67
C PHE A 62 0.53 -0.90 11.00
N GLY A 63 -0.77 -0.65 10.99
CA GLY A 63 -1.36 0.66 11.25
C GLY A 63 -2.52 0.60 12.21
N ASN A 64 -2.93 1.77 12.71
CA ASN A 64 -4.10 1.93 13.59
C ASN A 64 -4.10 0.98 14.80
N LEU A 65 -2.92 0.72 15.34
CA LEU A 65 -2.74 -0.15 16.50
C LEU A 65 -2.22 0.66 17.69
N THR A 66 -2.92 0.61 18.81
CA THR A 66 -2.49 1.31 20.03
C THR A 66 -1.14 0.78 20.51
N ILE A 67 -0.24 1.71 20.83
CA ILE A 67 1.07 1.42 21.44
C ILE A 67 0.99 1.77 22.93
N TYR A 68 1.07 0.75 23.79
CA TYR A 68 1.16 0.92 25.24
C TYR A 68 2.61 0.98 25.68
N TYR A 69 3.04 2.15 26.14
CA TYR A 69 4.42 2.42 26.55
C TYR A 69 4.58 2.83 28.01
N SER A 70 3.48 3.10 28.72
CA SER A 70 3.47 3.28 30.17
C SER A 70 2.30 2.51 30.81
N PRO A 71 2.54 1.71 31.86
CA PRO A 71 1.46 1.07 32.62
C PRO A 71 0.47 2.07 33.24
N GLU A 72 0.93 3.28 33.55
CA GLU A 72 0.08 4.35 34.11
C GLU A 72 -0.88 4.92 33.07
N GLN A 73 -0.48 4.88 31.79
CA GLN A 73 -1.31 5.35 30.67
C GLN A 73 -2.54 4.50 30.41
N GLN A 74 -2.58 3.24 30.87
CA GLN A 74 -3.81 2.44 30.80
C GLN A 74 -4.99 3.13 31.53
N LYS A 75 -4.72 4.09 32.42
CA LYS A 75 -5.74 4.87 33.14
C LYS A 75 -6.20 6.13 32.40
N THR A 76 -5.51 6.56 31.34
CA THR A 76 -5.83 7.77 30.57
C THR A 76 -5.79 7.43 29.08
N GLN A 77 -6.95 7.21 28.46
CA GLN A 77 -7.12 6.81 27.05
C GLN A 77 -6.66 7.87 26.00
N ASN A 78 -5.73 8.75 26.35
CA ASN A 78 -5.48 10.00 25.61
C ASN A 78 -4.41 9.86 24.51
N PHE A 79 -3.68 8.74 24.44
CA PHE A 79 -2.72 8.49 23.36
C PHE A 79 -3.27 7.44 22.40
N ARG A 80 -3.57 7.88 21.17
CA ARG A 80 -3.89 6.99 20.04
C ARG A 80 -2.59 6.53 19.39
N GLY A 81 -2.57 5.28 18.93
CA GLY A 81 -1.43 4.74 18.20
C GLY A 81 -1.16 5.48 16.88
N PRO A 82 0.01 5.28 16.27
CA PRO A 82 0.34 5.85 14.97
C PRO A 82 -0.49 5.22 13.85
N ASP A 83 -0.69 5.98 12.78
CA ASP A 83 -1.43 5.52 11.59
C ASP A 83 -0.70 4.37 10.89
N PHE A 84 0.63 4.41 10.83
CA PHE A 84 1.48 3.33 10.33
C PHE A 84 2.81 3.29 11.08
N PHE A 85 3.30 2.08 11.37
CA PHE A 85 4.60 1.90 12.00
C PHE A 85 5.24 0.55 11.63
N VAL A 86 6.56 0.49 11.77
CA VAL A 86 7.37 -0.70 11.55
C VAL A 86 8.25 -0.97 12.77
N VAL A 87 8.26 -2.21 13.24
CA VAL A 87 9.20 -2.72 14.24
C VAL A 87 10.04 -3.81 13.58
N LEU A 88 11.36 -3.68 13.69
CA LEU A 88 12.33 -4.62 13.15
C LEU A 88 12.82 -5.60 14.23
N ASN A 89 13.39 -6.71 13.79
CA ASN A 89 13.88 -7.80 14.64
C ASN A 89 12.82 -8.35 15.59
N THR A 90 11.56 -8.44 15.16
CA THR A 90 10.44 -8.97 15.95
C THR A 90 9.67 -10.04 15.19
N GLU A 91 8.89 -10.84 15.90
CA GLU A 91 8.07 -11.90 15.30
C GLU A 91 6.92 -11.31 14.47
N ARG A 92 6.80 -11.78 13.23
CA ARG A 92 5.70 -11.49 12.32
C ARG A 92 4.45 -12.29 12.70
N LYS A 93 3.68 -11.77 13.66
CA LYS A 93 2.40 -12.34 14.10
C LYS A 93 1.33 -11.26 14.31
N PRO A 94 0.03 -11.62 14.20
CA PRO A 94 -1.06 -10.70 14.51
C PRO A 94 -1.04 -10.24 15.97
N ARG A 95 -1.43 -8.99 16.21
CA ARG A 95 -1.47 -8.36 17.54
C ARG A 95 -2.76 -7.58 17.72
N LYS A 96 -3.26 -7.53 18.96
CA LYS A 96 -4.40 -6.67 19.36
C LYS A 96 -3.97 -5.26 19.73
N SER A 97 -2.74 -5.13 20.23
CA SER A 97 -2.07 -3.87 20.55
C SER A 97 -0.56 -4.12 20.59
N TRP A 98 0.24 -3.07 20.52
CA TRP A 98 1.68 -3.16 20.75
C TRP A 98 1.99 -2.79 22.21
N VAL A 99 2.25 -3.78 23.05
CA VAL A 99 2.55 -3.55 24.47
C VAL A 99 4.06 -3.63 24.68
N VAL A 100 4.72 -2.48 24.84
CA VAL A 100 6.18 -2.37 24.81
C VAL A 100 6.88 -3.32 25.79
N TRP A 101 6.36 -3.46 27.02
CA TRP A 101 6.97 -4.34 28.04
C TRP A 101 6.73 -5.83 27.79
N GLU A 102 5.73 -6.20 26.99
CA GLU A 102 5.50 -7.59 26.55
C GLU A 102 6.33 -7.91 25.30
N GLU A 103 6.66 -6.89 24.49
CA GLU A 103 7.50 -6.99 23.28
C GLU A 103 9.00 -6.80 23.56
N GLY A 104 9.42 -6.95 24.82
CA GLY A 104 10.83 -6.88 25.23
C GLY A 104 11.44 -5.48 25.18
N GLY A 105 10.63 -4.44 25.40
CA GLY A 105 11.07 -3.05 25.38
C GLY A 105 11.24 -2.47 23.97
N LYS A 106 10.73 -3.15 22.95
CA LYS A 106 10.85 -2.71 21.55
C LYS A 106 9.83 -1.62 21.23
N TYR A 107 10.34 -0.50 20.76
CA TYR A 107 9.56 0.59 20.16
C TYR A 107 9.63 0.51 18.63
N PRO A 108 8.71 1.18 17.91
CA PRO A 108 8.80 1.31 16.47
C PRO A 108 10.15 1.87 16.00
N ASN A 109 10.68 1.27 14.95
CA ASN A 109 11.83 1.75 14.19
C ASN A 109 11.43 2.92 13.29
N VAL A 110 10.27 2.81 12.66
CA VAL A 110 9.70 3.82 11.77
C VAL A 110 8.25 4.08 12.14
N ILE A 111 7.86 5.34 12.16
CA ILE A 111 6.46 5.78 12.29
C ILE A 111 6.14 6.71 11.12
N ILE A 112 4.96 6.54 10.53
CA ILE A 112 4.41 7.43 9.51
C ILE A 112 3.01 7.85 9.98
N GLU A 113 2.79 9.15 10.13
CA GLU A 113 1.47 9.73 10.42
C GLU A 113 0.87 10.30 9.14
N LEU A 114 -0.42 10.10 8.95
CA LEU A 114 -1.16 10.67 7.85
C LEU A 114 -1.88 11.93 8.36
N LEU A 115 -1.66 13.05 7.68
CA LEU A 115 -2.15 14.33 8.15
C LEU A 115 -3.58 14.56 7.68
N SER A 116 -4.48 14.75 8.64
CA SER A 116 -5.83 15.30 8.41
C SER A 116 -5.92 16.74 8.92
N PRO A 117 -6.86 17.57 8.42
CA PRO A 117 -7.04 18.94 8.92
C PRO A 117 -7.24 19.03 10.43
N SER A 118 -7.83 18.01 11.06
CA SER A 118 -8.12 17.97 12.51
C SER A 118 -6.93 17.49 13.36
N THR A 119 -6.04 16.64 12.82
CA THR A 119 -4.93 16.05 13.59
C THR A 119 -3.58 16.69 13.30
N ALA A 120 -3.43 17.39 12.18
CA ALA A 120 -2.12 17.79 11.69
C ALA A 120 -1.31 18.71 12.63
N ASN A 121 -1.95 19.48 13.52
CA ASN A 121 -1.21 20.24 14.53
C ASN A 121 -0.61 19.33 15.61
N ILE A 122 -1.37 18.34 16.07
CA ILE A 122 -0.97 17.38 17.10
C ILE A 122 0.15 16.48 16.58
N ASP A 123 0.03 16.01 15.33
CA ASP A 123 1.03 15.14 14.70
C ASP A 123 2.37 15.89 14.54
N ARG A 124 2.34 17.16 14.12
CA ARG A 124 3.55 17.99 13.96
C ARG A 124 4.18 18.46 15.27
N THR A 125 3.46 18.39 16.40
CA THR A 125 3.92 18.90 17.71
C THR A 125 3.96 17.79 18.77
N THR A 126 2.85 17.55 19.49
CA THR A 126 2.80 16.65 20.65
C THR A 126 3.24 15.23 20.32
N LYS A 127 2.78 14.64 19.20
CA LYS A 127 3.18 13.26 18.86
C LYS A 127 4.65 13.20 18.46
N LYS A 128 5.13 14.18 17.70
CA LYS A 128 6.56 14.29 17.35
C LYS A 128 7.43 14.30 18.60
N GLU A 129 7.07 15.08 19.63
CA GLU A 129 7.78 15.12 20.92
C GLU A 129 7.74 13.75 21.63
N ILE A 130 6.59 13.07 21.66
CA ILE A 130 6.47 11.72 22.25
C ILE A 130 7.37 10.71 21.52
N TYR A 131 7.34 10.72 20.19
CA TYR A 131 8.15 9.82 19.37
C TYR A 131 9.65 10.08 19.55
N GLN A 132 10.03 11.35 19.71
CA GLN A 132 11.41 11.76 19.96
C GLN A 132 11.88 11.39 21.36
N ASP A 133 11.16 11.83 22.39
CA ASP A 133 11.67 11.88 23.76
C ASP A 133 11.39 10.59 24.53
N ILE A 134 10.24 9.97 24.25
CA ILE A 134 9.79 8.77 24.93
C ILE A 134 10.11 7.53 24.10
N PHE A 135 9.65 7.46 22.84
CA PHE A 135 9.82 6.24 22.05
C PHE A 135 11.23 6.11 21.52
N ARG A 136 11.92 7.25 21.35
CA ARG A 136 13.21 7.33 20.69
C ARG A 136 13.17 6.64 19.33
N THR A 137 12.04 6.80 18.62
CA THR A 137 11.80 6.18 17.31
C THR A 137 12.82 6.74 16.32
N PRO A 138 13.71 5.91 15.74
CA PRO A 138 14.79 6.38 14.89
C PRO A 138 14.35 7.28 13.74
N GLU A 139 13.24 6.96 13.08
CA GLU A 139 12.74 7.72 11.93
C GLU A 139 11.24 7.97 12.03
N TYR A 140 10.85 9.22 11.82
CA TYR A 140 9.46 9.67 11.87
C TYR A 140 9.12 10.44 10.61
N PHE A 141 7.98 10.12 9.99
CA PHE A 141 7.49 10.78 8.80
C PHE A 141 6.05 11.24 8.98
N TRP A 142 5.66 12.25 8.22
CA TRP A 142 4.25 12.55 8.00
C TRP A 142 3.95 12.79 6.54
N PHE A 143 2.73 12.47 6.12
CA PHE A 143 2.25 12.69 4.77
C PHE A 143 0.78 13.14 4.77
N SER A 144 0.41 14.17 4.02
CA SER A 144 -1.00 14.52 3.80
C SER A 144 -1.48 13.99 2.45
N PRO A 145 -2.45 13.06 2.41
CA PRO A 145 -3.06 12.63 1.16
C PRO A 145 -3.81 13.74 0.42
N ASN A 146 -4.20 14.83 1.13
CA ASN A 146 -4.96 15.93 0.55
C ASN A 146 -4.08 17.03 -0.04
N THR A 147 -3.01 17.42 0.67
CA THR A 147 -2.14 18.53 0.26
C THR A 147 -0.83 18.07 -0.38
N LEU A 148 -0.53 16.77 -0.31
CA LEU A 148 0.75 16.18 -0.69
C LEU A 148 1.95 16.72 0.11
N GLU A 149 1.69 17.34 1.27
CA GLU A 149 2.75 17.66 2.22
C GLU A 149 3.42 16.37 2.67
N PHE A 150 4.75 16.30 2.57
CA PHE A 150 5.53 15.16 2.99
C PHE A 150 6.82 15.63 3.65
N GLN A 151 7.11 15.10 4.84
CA GLN A 151 8.32 15.40 5.58
C GLN A 151 8.78 14.17 6.35
N GLY A 152 10.08 14.05 6.54
CA GLY A 152 10.72 13.00 7.33
C GLY A 152 11.76 13.57 8.27
N PHE A 153 11.99 12.85 9.36
CA PHE A 153 12.92 13.20 10.42
C PHE A 153 13.68 11.95 10.86
N GLU A 154 14.95 12.14 11.20
CA GLU A 154 15.76 11.12 11.85
C GLU A 154 16.28 11.63 13.20
N ILE A 155 16.42 10.73 14.18
CA ILE A 155 17.01 11.10 15.47
C ILE A 155 18.52 11.26 15.32
N ILE A 156 19.02 12.46 15.58
CA ILE A 156 20.44 12.78 15.68
C ILE A 156 20.67 13.41 17.05
N ARG A 157 21.56 12.77 17.84
CA ARG A 157 21.92 13.23 19.20
C ARG A 157 20.72 13.43 20.15
N GLY A 158 19.64 12.67 19.93
CA GLY A 158 18.43 12.71 20.76
C GLY A 158 17.32 13.62 20.24
N GLU A 159 17.56 14.37 19.17
CA GLU A 159 16.59 15.31 18.58
C GLU A 159 16.26 14.91 17.14
N TYR A 160 15.03 15.18 16.70
CA TYR A 160 14.61 14.96 15.32
C TYR A 160 15.14 16.06 14.41
N GLU A 161 16.00 15.68 13.47
CA GLU A 161 16.46 16.53 12.39
C GLU A 161 15.77 16.16 11.07
N PRO A 162 15.38 17.14 10.23
CA PRO A 162 14.81 16.87 8.91
C PRO A 162 15.71 16.02 8.01
N ILE A 163 15.17 14.95 7.45
CA ILE A 163 15.85 14.16 6.41
C ILE A 163 15.88 14.99 5.13
N GLN A 164 17.06 15.15 4.54
CA GLN A 164 17.21 15.89 3.28
C GLN A 164 16.73 15.05 2.10
N PRO A 165 15.89 15.61 1.21
CA PRO A 165 15.48 14.93 0.00
C PRO A 165 16.63 14.76 -0.98
N ASN A 166 16.60 13.68 -1.74
CA ASN A 166 17.45 13.53 -2.92
C ASN A 166 16.99 14.41 -4.08
N GLU A 167 17.69 14.36 -5.22
CA GLU A 167 17.37 15.15 -6.42
C GLU A 167 15.95 14.93 -6.96
N GLN A 168 15.34 13.79 -6.64
CA GLN A 168 13.97 13.42 -7.03
C GLN A 168 12.93 13.74 -5.95
N GLY A 169 13.30 14.43 -4.86
CA GLY A 169 12.40 14.76 -3.76
C GLY A 169 12.10 13.60 -2.82
N LYS A 170 12.84 12.48 -2.88
CA LYS A 170 12.61 11.29 -2.06
C LYS A 170 13.46 11.33 -0.79
N LEU A 171 12.93 10.83 0.31
CA LEU A 171 13.59 10.77 1.62
C LEU A 171 14.13 9.37 1.88
N TRP A 172 15.40 9.25 2.26
CA TRP A 172 16.01 7.95 2.56
C TRP A 172 15.67 7.49 3.98
N SER A 173 15.14 6.27 4.12
CA SER A 173 14.99 5.57 5.39
C SER A 173 16.11 4.56 5.57
N LYS A 174 17.00 4.80 6.54
CA LYS A 174 18.05 3.87 6.97
C LYS A 174 17.44 2.64 7.67
N GLN A 175 16.30 2.77 8.34
CA GLN A 175 15.67 1.62 8.98
C GLN A 175 15.08 0.64 7.96
N LEU A 176 14.38 1.14 6.94
CA LEU A 176 13.75 0.30 5.92
C LEU A 176 14.70 -0.05 4.77
N GLN A 177 15.83 0.66 4.62
CA GLN A 177 16.71 0.57 3.44
C GLN A 177 15.96 0.87 2.13
N LEU A 178 15.06 1.85 2.20
CA LEU A 178 14.19 2.27 1.11
C LEU A 178 14.11 3.80 1.08
N PHE A 179 13.86 4.35 -0.10
CA PHE A 179 13.40 5.72 -0.22
C PHE A 179 11.88 5.77 -0.06
N LEU A 180 11.38 6.83 0.59
CA LEU A 180 9.97 7.19 0.62
C LEU A 180 9.78 8.43 -0.25
N GLY A 181 8.72 8.44 -1.07
CA GLY A 181 8.42 9.58 -1.91
C GLY A 181 7.00 9.54 -2.46
N ILE A 182 6.59 10.65 -3.05
CA ILE A 182 5.24 10.79 -3.61
C ILE A 182 5.26 10.30 -5.07
N HIS A 183 4.37 9.38 -5.40
CA HIS A 183 4.13 8.89 -6.76
C HIS A 183 2.63 8.75 -6.97
N GLU A 184 2.12 9.33 -8.06
CA GLU A 184 0.68 9.34 -8.37
C GLU A 184 -0.20 9.77 -7.18
N GLN A 185 0.21 10.86 -6.51
CA GLN A 185 -0.47 11.43 -5.34
C GLN A 185 -0.52 10.53 -4.10
N LYS A 186 0.28 9.45 -4.06
CA LYS A 186 0.38 8.52 -2.94
C LYS A 186 1.80 8.47 -2.40
N LEU A 187 1.96 8.23 -1.11
CA LEU A 187 3.25 7.89 -0.54
C LEU A 187 3.61 6.44 -0.91
N ARG A 188 4.76 6.25 -1.53
CA ARG A 188 5.27 4.96 -2.02
C ARG A 188 6.72 4.74 -1.58
N PHE A 189 7.13 3.47 -1.54
CA PHE A 189 8.51 3.06 -1.33
C PHE A 189 9.25 2.90 -2.66
N PHE A 190 10.55 3.18 -2.64
CA PHE A 190 11.47 2.96 -3.76
C PHE A 190 12.72 2.25 -3.27
N THR A 191 13.29 1.40 -4.13
CA THR A 191 14.54 0.69 -3.87
C THR A 191 15.73 1.66 -3.74
N PRO A 192 16.88 1.23 -3.20
CA PRO A 192 18.10 2.04 -3.18
C PRO A 192 18.53 2.52 -4.58
N GLU A 193 18.21 1.76 -5.62
CA GLU A 193 18.47 2.10 -7.03
C GLU A 193 17.47 3.14 -7.59
N GLY A 194 16.43 3.47 -6.82
CA GLY A 194 15.41 4.46 -7.16
C GLY A 194 14.18 3.89 -7.88
N GLU A 195 14.09 2.57 -8.03
CA GLU A 195 12.97 1.87 -8.67
C GLU A 195 11.74 1.87 -7.76
N LEU A 196 10.54 2.01 -8.32
CA LEU A 196 9.31 1.96 -7.55
C LEU A 196 9.08 0.54 -7.02
N VAL A 197 8.86 0.40 -5.71
CA VAL A 197 8.43 -0.88 -5.15
C VAL A 197 7.00 -1.15 -5.63
N PRO A 198 6.75 -2.28 -6.31
CA PRO A 198 5.44 -2.57 -6.86
C PRO A 198 4.44 -2.92 -5.75
N THR A 199 3.16 -2.64 -5.97
CA THR A 199 2.09 -3.22 -5.16
C THR A 199 1.94 -4.72 -5.46
N PRO A 200 1.23 -5.49 -4.62
CA PRO A 200 0.90 -6.88 -4.95
C PRO A 200 0.19 -7.03 -6.30
N GLU A 201 -0.75 -6.13 -6.63
CA GLU A 201 -1.45 -6.15 -7.91
C GLU A 201 -0.52 -5.84 -9.09
N GLU A 202 0.33 -4.81 -8.96
CA GLU A 202 1.32 -4.45 -9.99
C GLU A 202 2.31 -5.62 -10.21
N SER A 203 2.76 -6.27 -9.14
CA SER A 203 3.63 -7.44 -9.20
C SER A 203 2.98 -8.62 -9.93
N ALA A 204 1.71 -8.90 -9.62
CA ALA A 204 0.95 -9.97 -10.29
C ALA A 204 0.74 -9.69 -11.78
N GLN A 205 0.52 -8.42 -12.15
CA GLN A 205 0.41 -8.00 -13.55
C GLN A 205 1.74 -8.17 -14.31
N ILE A 206 2.85 -7.75 -13.69
CA ILE A 206 4.20 -7.92 -14.26
C ILE A 206 4.49 -9.41 -14.49
N GLU A 207 4.25 -10.24 -13.48
CA GLU A 207 4.49 -11.69 -13.57
C GLU A 207 3.61 -12.33 -14.67
N ARG A 208 2.34 -11.94 -14.76
CA ARG A 208 1.45 -12.43 -15.81
C ARG A 208 1.97 -12.06 -17.20
N GLN A 209 2.37 -10.80 -17.40
CA GLN A 209 2.90 -10.35 -18.69
C GLN A 209 4.19 -11.09 -19.05
N GLN A 210 5.07 -11.34 -18.09
CA GLN A 210 6.29 -12.11 -18.30
C GLN A 210 5.99 -13.56 -18.69
N ARG A 211 5.03 -14.22 -18.03
CA ARG A 211 4.60 -15.57 -18.39
C ARG A 211 4.02 -15.63 -19.79
N GLU A 212 3.15 -14.69 -20.15
CA GLU A 212 2.54 -14.60 -21.48
C GLU A 212 3.62 -14.39 -22.57
N ASN A 213 4.57 -13.49 -22.33
CA ASN A 213 5.69 -13.24 -23.26
C ASN A 213 6.60 -14.48 -23.40
N THR A 214 6.91 -15.16 -22.30
CA THR A 214 7.74 -16.38 -22.31
C THR A 214 7.04 -17.50 -23.07
N GLN A 215 5.72 -17.65 -22.90
CA GLN A 215 4.94 -18.64 -23.61
C GLN A 215 4.92 -18.37 -25.12
N GLN A 216 4.73 -17.11 -25.54
CA GLN A 216 4.77 -16.73 -26.96
C GLN A 216 6.15 -17.00 -27.59
N GLN A 217 7.24 -16.73 -26.84
CA GLN A 217 8.60 -17.03 -27.30
C GLN A 217 8.82 -18.55 -27.44
N LEU A 218 8.31 -19.35 -26.50
CA LEU A 218 8.40 -20.80 -26.56
C LEU A 218 7.63 -21.35 -27.77
N GLU A 219 6.40 -20.90 -28.00
CA GLU A 219 5.57 -21.31 -29.14
C GLU A 219 6.23 -20.93 -30.48
N THR A 220 6.78 -19.72 -30.57
CA THR A 220 7.51 -19.27 -31.77
C THR A 220 8.74 -20.14 -32.02
N THR A 221 9.50 -20.46 -30.98
CA THR A 221 10.69 -21.31 -31.07
C THR A 221 10.32 -22.73 -31.49
N GLN A 222 9.23 -23.28 -30.96
CA GLN A 222 8.73 -24.61 -31.36
C GLN A 222 8.28 -24.63 -32.82
N GLN A 223 7.58 -23.60 -33.28
CA GLN A 223 7.18 -23.49 -34.68
C GLN A 223 8.39 -23.39 -35.62
N GLN A 224 9.41 -22.62 -35.25
CA GLN A 224 10.66 -22.53 -36.03
C GLN A 224 11.39 -23.87 -36.09
N LEU A 225 11.51 -24.58 -34.97
CA LEU A 225 12.13 -25.90 -34.92
C LEU A 225 11.39 -26.92 -35.78
N GLU A 226 10.06 -26.89 -35.77
CA GLU A 226 9.24 -27.78 -36.60
C GLU A 226 9.39 -27.44 -38.09
N ILE A 227 9.45 -26.16 -38.46
CA ILE A 227 9.71 -25.73 -39.84
C ILE A 227 11.11 -26.18 -40.27
N GLU A 228 12.13 -25.99 -39.45
CA GLU A 228 13.50 -26.41 -39.74
C GLU A 228 13.59 -27.94 -39.90
N ARG A 229 12.92 -28.69 -39.02
CA ARG A 229 12.82 -30.15 -39.12
C ARG A 229 12.17 -30.58 -40.42
N GLN A 230 11.04 -29.99 -40.79
CA GLN A 230 10.36 -30.29 -42.06
C GLN A 230 11.22 -29.92 -43.28
N GLN A 231 11.96 -28.81 -43.22
CA GLN A 231 12.89 -28.43 -44.28
C GLN A 231 14.06 -29.41 -44.40
N ARG A 232 14.64 -29.84 -43.27
CA ARG A 232 15.71 -30.84 -43.22
C ARG A 232 15.22 -32.19 -43.74
N GLU A 233 14.03 -32.63 -43.36
CA GLU A 233 13.42 -33.87 -43.85
C GLU A 233 13.17 -33.81 -45.37
N LYS A 234 12.65 -32.69 -45.89
CA LYS A 234 12.47 -32.47 -47.34
C LYS A 234 13.80 -32.45 -48.08
N LEU A 235 14.83 -31.83 -47.52
CA LEU A 235 16.16 -31.77 -48.14
C LEU A 235 16.80 -33.17 -48.18
N ALA A 236 16.72 -33.92 -47.08
CA ALA A 236 17.21 -35.29 -47.00
C ALA A 236 16.48 -36.21 -48.01
N ALA A 237 15.16 -36.04 -48.18
CA ALA A 237 14.41 -36.79 -49.19
C ALA A 237 14.89 -36.50 -50.62
N LYS A 238 15.10 -35.22 -50.97
CA LYS A 238 15.63 -34.83 -52.29
C LYS A 238 17.05 -35.35 -52.54
N LEU A 239 17.91 -35.35 -51.53
CA LEU A 239 19.27 -35.90 -51.65
C LEU A 239 19.24 -37.41 -51.92
N ARG A 240 18.34 -38.15 -51.26
CA ARG A 240 18.14 -39.58 -51.52
C ARG A 240 17.63 -39.85 -52.95
N GLU A 241 16.74 -39.01 -53.49
CA GLU A 241 16.30 -39.11 -54.90
C GLU A 241 17.47 -38.92 -55.89
N LEU A 242 18.50 -38.16 -55.50
CA LEU A 242 19.72 -37.95 -56.27
C LEU A 242 20.79 -39.04 -56.03
N ASN A 243 20.46 -40.13 -55.32
CA ASN A 243 21.41 -41.18 -54.89
C ASN A 243 22.59 -40.68 -54.04
N ILE A 244 22.42 -39.56 -53.32
CA ILE A 244 23.40 -39.04 -52.36
C ILE A 244 22.93 -39.40 -50.96
N ASP A 245 23.75 -40.12 -50.19
CA ASP A 245 23.40 -40.49 -48.81
C ASP A 245 23.55 -39.26 -47.88
N PRO A 246 22.45 -38.73 -47.31
CA PRO A 246 22.49 -37.53 -46.48
C PRO A 246 23.25 -37.71 -45.15
N GLU A 247 23.49 -38.95 -44.70
CA GLU A 247 24.19 -39.26 -43.45
C GLU A 247 25.73 -39.31 -43.62
N THR A 248 26.21 -39.21 -44.87
CA THR A 248 27.64 -39.31 -45.20
C THR A 248 28.31 -37.98 -45.55
N LEU A 249 27.55 -36.88 -45.46
CA LEU A 249 27.97 -35.47 -45.65
C LEU A 249 28.16 -34.78 -44.30
#